data_AF-A0AA97CKZ0-F1
#
_entry.id   AF-A0AA97CKZ0-F1
#
_cell.length_a   1.000
_cell.length_b   1.000
_cell.length_c   1.000
_cell.angle_alpha   90.00
_cell.angle_beta   90.00
_cell.angle_gamma   90.00
#
_symmetry.space_group_name_H-M   'P 1'
#
loop_
_entity.id
_entity.type
_entity.pdbx_description
1 polymer ?
#
loop_
_entity_poly.entity_id
_entity_poly.type
_entity_poly.pdbx_seq_one_letter_code
_entity_poly.pdbx_strand_id
1 'polypeptide(L)' 'MKVTSRMEAASQGKLRYFTGKKCKNGHIAERYVANGACVTCNYESSMEYRSTLKQLIINAK' A
#
# COMPACT_ATOMS: atom_id res chain seq x y z
N MET A 1 8.91 -0.47 13.82
CA MET A 1 8.88 0.72 12.92
C MET A 1 8.77 1.96 13.77
N LYS A 2 9.59 2.99 13.52
CA LYS A 2 9.48 4.29 14.22
C LYS A 2 8.27 5.03 13.66
N VAL A 3 7.44 5.62 14.52
CA VAL A 3 6.33 6.47 14.08
C VAL A 3 6.92 7.76 13.49
N THR A 4 6.52 8.11 12.27
CA THR A 4 7.08 9.21 11.48
C THR A 4 5.97 9.86 10.66
N SER A 5 5.98 11.20 10.55
CA SER A 5 4.99 11.89 9.71
C SER A 5 5.31 11.73 8.21
N ARG A 6 4.31 11.94 7.35
CA ARG A 6 4.51 11.95 5.90
C ARG A 6 5.55 13.01 5.48
N MET A 7 5.47 14.19 6.07
CA MET A 7 6.37 15.32 5.76
C MET A 7 7.81 15.02 6.17
N GLU A 8 8.00 14.46 7.37
CA GLU A 8 9.34 14.08 7.85
C GLU A 8 9.95 12.96 7.00
N ALA A 9 9.14 11.97 6.60
CA ALA A 9 9.64 10.94 5.69
C ALA A 9 9.98 11.51 4.30
N ALA A 10 9.17 12.43 3.78
CA ALA A 10 9.42 13.09 2.50
C ALA A 10 10.71 13.93 2.52
N SER A 11 10.94 14.71 3.59
CA SER A 11 12.16 15.52 3.72
C SER A 11 13.42 14.67 3.87
N GLN A 12 13.29 13.46 4.41
CA GLN A 12 14.37 12.48 4.50
C GLN A 12 14.54 11.62 3.24
N GLY A 13 13.81 11.90 2.15
CA GLY A 13 13.87 11.12 0.91
C GLY A 13 13.35 9.69 1.04
N LYS A 14 12.58 9.38 2.10
CA LYS A 14 12.01 8.05 2.29
C LYS A 14 10.79 7.87 1.40
N LEU A 15 10.64 6.67 0.84
CA LEU A 15 9.47 6.31 0.03
C LEU A 15 8.23 6.00 0.89
N ARG A 16 8.42 5.71 2.18
CA ARG A 16 7.39 5.22 3.09
C ARG A 16 7.52 5.86 4.47
N TYR A 17 6.40 5.93 5.17
CA TYR A 17 6.29 6.41 6.54
C TYR A 17 5.36 5.53 7.36
N PHE A 18 5.52 5.50 8.67
CA PHE A 18 4.71 4.69 9.57
C PHE A 18 3.98 5.57 10.56
N THR A 19 2.66 5.47 10.64
CA THR A 19 1.86 6.29 11.56
C THR A 19 1.55 5.60 12.88
N GLY A 20 1.81 4.30 13.01
CA GLY A 20 1.33 3.47 14.13
C GLY A 20 -0.19 3.24 14.15
N LYS A 21 -0.95 3.85 13.21
CA LYS A 21 -2.42 3.78 13.17
C LYS A 21 -2.88 2.80 12.10
N LYS A 22 -3.96 2.07 12.40
CA LYS A 22 -4.66 1.22 11.43
C LYS A 22 -5.11 2.03 10.22
N CYS A 23 -4.98 1.47 9.02
CA CYS A 23 -5.59 2.01 7.80
C CYS A 23 -7.10 1.74 7.77
N LYS A 24 -7.81 2.26 6.75
CA LYS A 24 -9.26 2.06 6.61
C LYS A 24 -9.69 0.59 6.49
N ASN A 25 -8.79 -0.27 5.99
CA ASN A 25 -9.00 -1.72 5.90
C ASN A 25 -8.45 -2.47 7.14
N GLY A 26 -8.04 -1.76 8.20
CA GLY A 26 -7.58 -2.37 9.45
C GLY A 26 -6.08 -2.67 9.54
N HIS A 27 -5.31 -2.57 8.44
CA HIS A 27 -3.86 -2.87 8.46
C HIS A 27 -3.05 -1.90 9.32
N ILE A 28 -2.15 -2.44 10.13
CA ILE A 28 -1.04 -1.71 10.77
C ILE A 28 0.18 -1.90 9.89
N ALA A 29 0.40 -0.96 8.97
CA ALA A 29 1.50 -1.03 8.02
C ALA A 29 1.99 0.37 7.65
N GLU A 30 3.14 0.42 6.99
CA GLU A 30 3.65 1.65 6.40
C GLU A 30 2.71 2.17 5.31
N ARG A 31 2.86 3.45 5.02
CA ARG A 31 2.16 4.17 3.97
C ARG A 31 3.16 4.80 3.02
N TYR A 32 2.85 4.81 1.74
CA TYR A 32 3.69 5.45 0.72
C TYR A 32 3.66 6.97 0.87
N VAL A 33 4.82 7.61 0.77
CA VAL A 33 4.92 9.08 0.80
C VAL A 33 4.22 9.72 -0.40
N ALA A 34 4.31 9.09 -1.58
CA ALA A 34 3.75 9.62 -2.82
C ALA A 34 2.23 9.86 -2.76
N ASN A 35 1.45 8.87 -2.33
CA ASN A 35 -0.02 8.91 -2.38
C ASN A 35 -0.70 8.66 -1.01
N GLY A 36 0.07 8.39 0.05
CA GLY A 36 -0.46 8.07 1.38
C GLY A 36 -1.11 6.67 1.49
N ALA A 37 -1.02 5.86 0.43
CA ALA A 37 -1.64 4.53 0.40
C ALA A 37 -0.92 3.58 1.36
N CYS A 38 -1.69 2.76 2.06
CA CYS A 38 -1.16 1.67 2.87
C CYS A 38 -0.48 0.64 1.96
N VAL A 39 0.72 0.21 2.33
CA VAL A 39 1.50 -0.76 1.55
C VAL A 39 0.75 -2.08 1.39
N THR A 40 0.11 -2.56 2.46
CA THR A 40 -0.69 -3.79 2.45
C THR A 40 -1.92 -3.66 1.55
N CYS A 41 -2.68 -2.56 1.63
CA CYS A 41 -3.82 -2.33 0.74
C CYS A 41 -3.41 -2.31 -0.73
N ASN A 42 -2.26 -1.69 -1.04
CA ASN A 42 -1.74 -1.64 -2.40
C ASN A 42 -1.35 -3.03 -2.91
N TYR A 43 -0.75 -3.86 -2.05
CA TYR A 43 -0.42 -5.24 -2.37
C TYR A 43 -1.69 -6.07 -2.66
N GLU A 44 -2.68 -6.02 -1.77
CA GLU A 44 -3.94 -6.74 -1.92
C GLU A 44 -4.66 -6.37 -3.22
N SER A 45 -4.81 -5.07 -3.48
CA SER A 45 -5.45 -4.58 -4.71
C SER A 45 -4.69 -5.03 -5.97
N SER A 46 -3.35 -5.00 -5.93
CA SER A 46 -2.54 -5.49 -7.05
C SER A 46 -2.70 -7.00 -7.26
N MET A 47 -2.81 -7.78 -6.18
CA MET A 47 -2.97 -9.23 -6.25
C MET A 47 -4.36 -9.61 -6.76
N GLU A 48 -5.40 -8.93 -6.28
CA GLU A 48 -6.77 -9.09 -6.75
C GLU A 48 -6.87 -8.80 -8.25
N TYR A 49 -6.35 -7.64 -8.70
CA TYR A 49 -6.35 -7.28 -10.11
C TYR A 49 -5.66 -8.33 -10.99
N ARG A 50 -4.47 -8.81 -10.56
CA ARG A 50 -3.73 -9.86 -11.28
C ARG A 50 -4.52 -11.17 -11.34
N SER A 51 -5.16 -11.56 -10.24
CA SER A 51 -5.98 -12.78 -10.18
C SER A 51 -7.18 -12.68 -11.13
N THR A 52 -7.91 -11.56 -11.06
CA THR A 52 -9.07 -11.31 -11.91
C THR A 52 -8.69 -11.30 -13.38
N LEU A 53 -7.62 -10.60 -13.77
CA LEU A 53 -7.13 -10.61 -15.15
C LEU A 53 -6.73 -12.01 -15.61
N LYS A 54 -6.01 -12.77 -14.78
CA LYS A 54 -5.61 -14.14 -15.12
C LYS A 54 -6.82 -15.02 -15.43
N GLN A 55 -7.88 -14.92 -14.63
CA GLN A 55 -9.12 -15.66 -14.86
C GLN A 55 -9.81 -15.23 -16.16
N LEU A 56 -9.91 -13.93 -16.43
CA LEU A 56 -10.48 -13.44 -17.69
C LEU A 56 -9.71 -13.94 -18.91
N ILE A 57 -8.38 -13.95 -18.85
CA ILE A 57 -7.53 -14.47 -19.93
C ILE A 57 -7.72 -15.98 -20.12
N ILE A 58 -7.86 -16.74 -19.03
CA ILE A 58 -8.12 -18.20 -19.10
C ILE A 58 -9.50 -18.45 -19.73
N ASN A 59 -10.53 -17.72 -19.31
CA ASN A 59 -11.90 -17.91 -19.80
C ASN A 59 -12.11 -17.46 -21.25
N ALA A 60 -11.20 -16.63 -21.77
CA ALA A 60 -11.22 -16.18 -23.17
C ALA A 60 -10.49 -17.14 -24.12
N LYS A 61 -9.91 -18.23 -23.61
CA LYS A 61 -9.35 -19.34 -24.41
C LYS A 61 -10.40 -20.42 -24.62
#